data_AF-A0A951BNQ0-F1
#
_entry.id   AF-A0A951BNQ0-F1
#
_cell.length_a   1.000
_cell.length_b   1.000
_cell.length_c   1.000
_cell.angle_alpha   90.00
_cell.angle_beta   90.00
_cell.angle_gamma   90.00
#
_symmetry.space_group_name_H-M   'P 1'
#
loop_
_entity.id
_entity.type
_entity.pdbx_description
1 polymer ?
#
loop_
_entity_poly.entity_id
_entity_poly.type
_entity_poly.pdbx_seq_one_letter_code
_entity_poly.pdbx_strand_id
1 'polypeptide(L)'
;QIDPTGTLTGAITLSGSIQAVDSAVGSPGASVTLANAITLAGGPDYQTESTPRNVVDTFGDYVRSTAGTALVLTGQISGSGPLTIGSNVPYGPAANGRVVLNHANTYTGGTQILGGTLELATAGAAGTGPIAFARGVSAALQIDAGATAPTIVTANSNVYGPSLTPDGSGADTISVATASVEVFRGTGPLTFINGGGSSTIIGGAGDLPATVFGGTGSLAVFAGAGGGFYYGGTAGNNVIVAGSAPTAIFGGGNGDFLFAGGASTIVAGAGNETLSGSGTTGANFFFGGSGAEEIVAGNGNDSVIAGSGAATIFSGTGGSDAIYAGSGTDMIVGAGANATVVAGTGNAAMYAGSGTDLFAFISGAAGGSDSISGFNTATDHITLQGYGSGAVAAALGSATVAGGSTTLMLSDNTHITLVGVTNLTSSSFV
;
A
#
# COMPACT_ATOMS: atom_id res chain seq x y z
N GLN A 1 -39.40 -13.50 24.09
CA GLN A 1 -38.21 -13.51 24.96
C GLN A 1 -37.64 -14.91 24.98
N ILE A 2 -36.38 -15.07 24.60
CA ILE A 2 -35.60 -16.23 25.01
C ILE A 2 -35.07 -15.88 26.40
N ASP A 3 -35.18 -16.80 27.36
CA ASP A 3 -34.82 -16.55 28.76
C ASP A 3 -33.31 -16.23 28.89
N PRO A 4 -32.91 -15.20 29.67
CA PRO A 4 -31.51 -14.80 29.86
C PRO A 4 -30.61 -15.81 30.59
N THR A 5 -31.14 -16.94 31.08
CA THR A 5 -30.38 -17.89 31.93
C THR A 5 -29.85 -19.15 31.22
N GLY A 6 -30.18 -19.41 29.95
CA GLY A 6 -29.82 -20.66 29.26
C GLY A 6 -28.62 -20.54 28.30
N THR A 7 -27.59 -21.37 28.42
CA THR A 7 -26.50 -21.43 27.42
C THR A 7 -27.00 -22.02 26.10
N LEU A 8 -26.89 -21.28 25.00
CA LEU A 8 -27.21 -21.79 23.66
C LEU A 8 -26.05 -22.65 23.14
N THR A 9 -26.34 -23.92 22.84
CA THR A 9 -25.40 -24.85 22.19
C THR A 9 -25.97 -25.24 20.81
N GLY A 10 -25.58 -24.53 19.75
CA GLY A 10 -26.03 -24.77 18.37
C GLY A 10 -26.60 -23.55 17.65
N ALA A 11 -27.04 -23.75 16.40
CA ALA A 11 -27.67 -22.70 15.58
C ALA A 11 -29.19 -22.62 15.84
N ILE A 12 -29.72 -21.41 16.03
CA ILE A 12 -31.16 -21.17 16.22
C ILE A 12 -31.67 -20.20 15.16
N THR A 13 -32.82 -20.50 14.53
CA THR A 13 -33.52 -19.61 13.59
C THR A 13 -34.82 -19.11 14.21
N LEU A 14 -35.03 -17.79 14.25
CA LEU A 14 -36.29 -17.19 14.72
C LEU A 14 -37.05 -16.53 13.55
N SER A 15 -38.37 -16.78 13.46
CA SER A 15 -39.28 -16.26 12.42
C SER A 15 -40.58 -15.67 13.03
N GLY A 16 -41.11 -14.56 12.48
CA GLY A 16 -42.32 -13.84 12.95
C GLY A 16 -42.11 -12.33 13.23
N SER A 17 -43.08 -11.61 13.78
CA SER A 17 -42.85 -10.23 14.24
C SER A 17 -42.08 -10.24 15.56
N ILE A 18 -40.79 -9.88 15.54
CA ILE A 18 -39.92 -9.85 16.72
C ILE A 18 -39.53 -8.41 17.01
N GLN A 19 -39.95 -7.89 18.17
CA GLN A 19 -39.62 -6.52 18.61
C GLN A 19 -38.25 -6.41 19.31
N ALA A 20 -37.77 -7.49 19.91
CA ALA A 20 -36.43 -7.57 20.51
C ALA A 20 -36.01 -9.03 20.65
N VAL A 21 -34.74 -9.31 20.36
CA VAL A 21 -34.09 -10.60 20.68
C VAL A 21 -33.09 -10.32 21.78
N ASP A 22 -33.30 -10.94 22.93
CA ASP A 22 -32.29 -11.06 23.98
C ASP A 22 -32.00 -12.56 24.10
N SER A 23 -30.80 -12.99 23.72
CA SER A 23 -30.38 -14.37 23.88
C SER A 23 -29.12 -14.43 24.71
N ALA A 24 -29.12 -15.32 25.70
CA ALA A 24 -28.02 -15.60 26.60
C ALA A 24 -26.69 -15.91 25.88
N VAL A 25 -25.59 -15.73 26.61
CA VAL A 25 -24.19 -15.98 26.18
C VAL A 25 -24.11 -17.33 25.45
N GLY A 26 -23.89 -17.29 24.13
CA GLY A 26 -23.62 -18.51 23.36
C GLY A 26 -22.21 -19.04 23.66
N SER A 27 -22.02 -20.35 23.59
CA SER A 27 -20.67 -20.92 23.59
C SER A 27 -19.86 -20.39 22.39
N PRO A 28 -18.53 -20.24 22.48
CA PRO A 28 -17.70 -19.90 21.33
C PRO A 28 -18.02 -20.78 20.12
N GLY A 29 -18.27 -20.17 18.96
CA GLY A 29 -18.68 -20.85 17.73
C GLY A 29 -20.21 -21.00 17.53
N ALA A 30 -21.04 -20.61 18.49
CA ALA A 30 -22.51 -20.60 18.31
C ALA A 30 -22.96 -19.47 17.36
N SER A 31 -24.04 -19.71 16.61
CA SER A 31 -24.67 -18.72 15.73
C SER A 31 -26.17 -18.57 15.97
N VAL A 32 -26.68 -17.34 15.88
CA VAL A 32 -28.12 -17.04 15.94
C VAL A 32 -28.54 -16.43 14.61
N THR A 33 -29.60 -16.96 13.99
CA THR A 33 -30.14 -16.48 12.71
C THR A 33 -31.50 -15.81 12.90
N LEU A 34 -31.65 -14.59 12.39
CA LEU A 34 -32.89 -13.83 12.42
C LEU A 34 -33.39 -13.61 10.99
N ALA A 35 -34.53 -14.21 10.67
CA ALA A 35 -35.07 -14.21 9.30
C ALA A 35 -36.11 -13.11 9.03
N ASN A 36 -36.39 -12.25 10.00
CA ASN A 36 -37.47 -11.27 9.92
C ASN A 36 -37.01 -9.93 9.36
N ALA A 37 -37.93 -9.24 8.67
CA ALA A 37 -37.69 -7.88 8.24
C ALA A 37 -37.52 -6.96 9.46
N ILE A 38 -36.55 -6.05 9.38
CA ILE A 38 -36.24 -5.04 10.40
C ILE A 38 -36.51 -3.66 9.79
N THR A 39 -37.15 -2.77 10.55
CA THR A 39 -37.37 -1.37 10.14
C THR A 39 -36.75 -0.46 11.18
N LEU A 40 -35.79 0.35 10.74
CA LEU A 40 -35.04 1.32 11.56
C LEU A 40 -35.83 2.62 11.68
N ALA A 41 -36.09 3.05 12.91
CA ALA A 41 -37.03 4.14 13.21
C ALA A 41 -36.34 5.47 13.56
N GLY A 42 -35.01 5.50 13.72
CA GLY A 42 -34.25 6.72 14.03
C GLY A 42 -34.49 7.25 15.46
N GLY A 43 -34.79 6.36 16.41
CA GLY A 43 -35.07 6.72 17.81
C GLY A 43 -33.79 7.01 18.62
N PRO A 44 -33.89 7.73 19.76
CA PRO A 44 -32.75 7.95 20.64
C PRO A 44 -32.26 6.64 21.28
N ASP A 45 -30.95 6.45 21.20
CA ASP A 45 -30.16 5.36 21.79
C ASP A 45 -30.49 5.18 23.28
N TYR A 46 -31.03 4.01 23.67
CA TYR A 46 -31.31 3.76 25.07
C TYR A 46 -31.26 2.28 25.44
N GLN A 47 -30.07 1.73 25.65
CA GLN A 47 -29.80 0.78 26.74
C GLN A 47 -28.29 0.60 26.99
N THR A 48 -27.80 1.00 28.17
CA THR A 48 -26.49 0.61 28.70
C THR A 48 -26.61 -0.73 29.42
N GLU A 49 -26.76 -1.83 28.68
CA GLU A 49 -26.72 -3.16 29.30
C GLU A 49 -25.28 -3.66 29.45
N SER A 50 -24.89 -3.94 30.70
CA SER A 50 -23.54 -4.37 31.10
C SER A 50 -23.23 -5.87 30.89
N THR A 51 -24.24 -6.68 30.55
CA THR A 51 -24.07 -8.13 30.36
C THR A 51 -23.83 -8.48 28.88
N PRO A 52 -22.84 -9.33 28.55
CA PRO A 52 -22.61 -9.78 27.18
C PRO A 52 -23.76 -10.67 26.69
N ARG A 53 -24.57 -10.18 25.75
CA ARG A 53 -25.68 -10.93 25.14
C ARG A 53 -25.84 -10.52 23.68
N ASN A 54 -26.42 -11.39 22.84
CA ASN A 54 -26.81 -10.99 21.48
C ASN A 54 -28.10 -10.18 21.57
N VAL A 55 -28.09 -8.97 21.01
CA VAL A 55 -29.21 -8.05 21.08
C VAL A 55 -29.50 -7.49 19.69
N VAL A 56 -30.79 -7.48 19.33
CA VAL A 56 -31.34 -6.64 18.26
C VAL A 56 -32.41 -5.76 18.88
N ASP A 57 -32.13 -4.45 18.91
CA ASP A 57 -33.05 -3.41 19.38
C ASP A 57 -33.46 -2.55 18.19
N THR A 58 -34.74 -2.64 17.79
CA THR A 58 -35.30 -1.90 16.66
C THR A 58 -35.78 -0.50 17.04
N PHE A 59 -35.76 -0.13 18.32
CA PHE A 59 -36.08 1.23 18.78
C PHE A 59 -34.82 2.10 18.87
N GLY A 60 -33.70 1.50 19.27
CA GLY A 60 -32.37 2.13 19.27
C GLY A 60 -31.55 1.91 17.99
N ASP A 61 -32.11 1.22 16.99
CA ASP A 61 -31.44 0.84 15.73
C ASP A 61 -30.07 0.13 15.95
N TYR A 62 -30.03 -0.74 16.97
CA TYR A 62 -28.80 -1.25 17.59
C TYR A 62 -28.72 -2.78 17.51
N VAL A 63 -27.58 -3.30 17.06
CA VAL A 63 -27.31 -4.74 16.90
C VAL A 63 -25.95 -5.09 17.49
N ARG A 64 -25.88 -6.08 18.38
CA ARG A 64 -24.62 -6.60 18.92
C ARG A 64 -24.60 -8.11 19.01
N SER A 65 -23.39 -8.69 18.87
CA SER A 65 -23.12 -10.11 19.10
C SER A 65 -22.08 -10.28 20.21
N THR A 66 -22.20 -11.34 20.99
CA THR A 66 -21.26 -11.70 22.05
C THR A 66 -19.92 -12.13 21.45
N ALA A 67 -18.82 -11.85 22.14
CA ALA A 67 -17.50 -12.27 21.69
C ALA A 67 -17.46 -13.80 21.45
N GLY A 68 -16.90 -14.22 20.31
CA GLY A 68 -16.85 -15.62 19.91
C GLY A 68 -18.15 -16.19 19.32
N THR A 69 -19.23 -15.41 19.22
CA THR A 69 -20.49 -15.83 18.57
C THR A 69 -20.79 -15.03 17.31
N ALA A 70 -21.69 -15.56 16.47
CA ALA A 70 -22.17 -14.89 15.28
C ALA A 70 -23.68 -14.61 15.32
N LEU A 71 -24.09 -13.40 14.96
CA LEU A 71 -25.48 -13.04 14.73
C LEU A 71 -25.70 -12.82 13.22
N VAL A 72 -26.53 -13.66 12.61
CA VAL A 72 -26.80 -13.66 11.17
C VAL A 72 -28.18 -13.08 10.92
N LEU A 73 -28.24 -11.93 10.26
CA LEU A 73 -29.50 -11.28 9.86
C LEU A 73 -29.78 -11.65 8.41
N THR A 74 -30.85 -12.41 8.18
CA THR A 74 -31.26 -12.87 6.83
C THR A 74 -32.54 -12.23 6.31
N GLY A 75 -33.23 -11.44 7.14
CA GLY A 75 -34.35 -10.61 6.70
C GLY A 75 -33.91 -9.23 6.23
N GLN A 76 -34.70 -8.59 5.36
CA GLN A 76 -34.42 -7.26 4.85
C GLN A 76 -34.49 -6.19 5.96
N ILE A 77 -33.46 -5.35 6.03
CA ILE A 77 -33.40 -4.16 6.89
C ILE A 77 -33.76 -2.94 6.05
N SER A 78 -34.65 -2.09 6.56
CA SER A 78 -35.19 -0.90 5.89
C SER A 78 -35.30 0.27 6.86
N GLY A 79 -35.53 1.49 6.38
CA GLY A 79 -35.76 2.67 7.23
C GLY A 79 -34.72 3.78 7.03
N SER A 80 -34.93 4.92 7.67
CA SER A 80 -34.07 6.10 7.50
C SER A 80 -33.00 6.25 8.58
N GLY A 81 -33.11 5.50 9.69
CA GLY A 81 -32.15 5.53 10.80
C GLY A 81 -30.81 4.87 10.46
N PRO A 82 -29.72 5.22 11.18
CA PRO A 82 -28.44 4.53 11.08
C PRO A 82 -28.52 3.15 11.75
N LEU A 83 -27.86 2.14 11.19
CA LEU A 83 -27.69 0.83 11.85
C LEU A 83 -26.42 0.84 12.70
N THR A 84 -26.51 0.57 13.99
CA THR A 84 -25.36 0.53 14.89
C THR A 84 -24.97 -0.92 15.21
N ILE A 85 -23.70 -1.28 15.00
CA ILE A 85 -23.14 -2.61 15.21
C ILE A 85 -22.13 -2.60 16.36
N GLY A 86 -22.25 -3.54 17.31
CA GLY A 86 -21.29 -3.71 18.41
C GLY A 86 -21.57 -2.76 19.58
N SER A 87 -20.75 -2.81 20.64
CA SER A 87 -21.03 -2.06 21.88
C SER A 87 -19.96 -1.05 22.27
N ASN A 88 -20.36 0.20 22.44
CA ASN A 88 -19.53 1.24 23.08
C ASN A 88 -19.81 1.28 24.59
N VAL A 89 -19.53 0.19 25.31
CA VAL A 89 -19.63 0.20 26.78
C VAL A 89 -18.26 0.61 27.34
N PRO A 90 -18.10 1.83 27.88
CA PRO A 90 -16.80 2.28 28.39
C PRO A 90 -16.28 1.50 29.61
N TYR A 91 -17.08 0.61 30.21
CA TYR A 91 -16.76 -0.10 31.46
C TYR A 91 -17.25 -1.57 31.53
N GLY A 92 -17.17 -2.33 30.44
CA GLY A 92 -17.51 -3.77 30.44
C GLY A 92 -16.70 -4.58 29.42
N PRO A 93 -16.62 -5.92 29.54
CA PRO A 93 -15.97 -6.74 28.52
C PRO A 93 -16.68 -6.53 27.19
N ALA A 94 -15.95 -6.04 26.19
CA ALA A 94 -16.52 -5.68 24.91
C ALA A 94 -17.21 -6.90 24.28
N ALA A 95 -18.53 -6.82 24.10
CA ALA A 95 -19.31 -7.82 23.38
C ALA A 95 -19.11 -7.57 21.87
N ASN A 96 -17.94 -7.95 21.39
CA ASN A 96 -17.44 -7.69 20.03
C ASN A 96 -17.42 -8.98 19.22
N GLY A 97 -18.59 -9.61 19.08
CA GLY A 97 -18.78 -10.78 18.20
C GLY A 97 -18.87 -10.42 16.72
N ARG A 98 -19.30 -11.38 15.91
CA ARG A 98 -19.52 -11.21 14.47
C ARG A 98 -21.00 -10.95 14.18
N VAL A 99 -21.32 -9.94 13.37
CA VAL A 99 -22.66 -9.67 12.84
C VAL A 99 -22.61 -9.81 11.33
N VAL A 100 -23.48 -10.64 10.76
CA VAL A 100 -23.56 -10.92 9.33
C VAL A 100 -24.85 -10.31 8.77
N LEU A 101 -24.72 -9.38 7.83
CA LEU A 101 -25.83 -8.82 7.08
C LEU A 101 -25.98 -9.57 5.75
N ASN A 102 -27.15 -10.12 5.52
CA ASN A 102 -27.56 -10.68 4.24
C ASN A 102 -28.71 -9.85 3.65
N HIS A 103 -29.11 -10.24 2.44
CA HIS A 103 -30.16 -9.63 1.65
C HIS A 103 -29.84 -8.22 1.15
N ALA A 104 -30.62 -7.75 0.17
CA ALA A 104 -30.54 -6.37 -0.30
C ALA A 104 -31.30 -5.46 0.68
N ASN A 105 -30.56 -4.80 1.56
CA ASN A 105 -31.09 -3.88 2.55
C ASN A 105 -31.32 -2.50 1.93
N THR A 106 -32.30 -1.75 2.43
CA THR A 106 -32.74 -0.47 1.86
C THR A 106 -32.70 0.67 2.86
N TYR A 107 -32.00 0.50 3.98
CA TYR A 107 -31.84 1.57 4.95
C TYR A 107 -30.85 2.63 4.44
N THR A 108 -31.15 3.90 4.73
CA THR A 108 -30.42 5.04 4.14
C THR A 108 -29.47 5.74 5.12
N GLY A 109 -29.61 5.52 6.43
CA GLY A 109 -28.82 6.19 7.46
C GLY A 109 -27.36 5.73 7.58
N GLY A 110 -26.95 4.71 6.80
CA GLY A 110 -25.64 4.09 6.89
C GLY A 110 -25.50 3.13 8.06
N THR A 111 -24.28 2.65 8.28
CA THR A 111 -23.94 1.71 9.35
C THR A 111 -22.78 2.22 10.18
N GLN A 112 -22.87 2.17 11.50
CA GLN A 112 -21.79 2.51 12.42
C GLN A 112 -21.28 1.25 13.11
N ILE A 113 -19.97 1.04 13.16
CA ILE A 113 -19.32 -0.08 13.82
C ILE A 113 -18.63 0.44 15.08
N LEU A 114 -19.18 0.08 16.24
CA LEU A 114 -18.68 0.39 17.59
C LEU A 114 -17.81 -0.74 18.16
N GLY A 115 -17.51 -1.78 17.39
CA GLY A 115 -16.64 -2.89 17.77
C GLY A 115 -17.04 -4.23 17.14
N GLY A 116 -16.12 -5.19 17.17
CA GLY A 116 -16.36 -6.54 16.62
C GLY A 116 -16.21 -6.60 15.10
N THR A 117 -16.87 -7.57 14.48
CA THR A 117 -16.80 -7.81 13.03
C THR A 117 -18.18 -7.63 12.40
N LEU A 118 -18.26 -6.76 11.39
CA LEU A 118 -19.38 -6.70 10.45
C LEU A 118 -19.03 -7.47 9.18
N GLU A 119 -19.87 -8.41 8.77
CA GLU A 119 -19.73 -9.18 7.53
C GLU A 119 -20.90 -8.83 6.60
N LEU A 120 -20.58 -8.43 5.37
CA LEU A 120 -21.55 -8.20 4.29
C LEU A 120 -21.51 -9.39 3.34
N ALA A 121 -22.50 -10.27 3.46
CA ALA A 121 -22.50 -11.56 2.77
C ALA A 121 -23.11 -11.52 1.35
N THR A 122 -23.92 -10.50 1.03
CA THR A 122 -24.66 -10.44 -0.24
C THR A 122 -24.75 -9.03 -0.82
N ALA A 123 -25.12 -8.93 -2.10
CA ALA A 123 -25.44 -7.65 -2.75
C ALA A 123 -26.50 -6.85 -1.97
N GLY A 124 -26.23 -5.56 -1.78
CA GLY A 124 -27.10 -4.63 -1.04
C GLY A 124 -27.08 -4.80 0.49
N ALA A 125 -26.24 -5.68 1.05
CA ALA A 125 -26.24 -5.94 2.50
C ALA A 125 -25.91 -4.69 3.35
N ALA A 126 -25.13 -3.76 2.81
CA ALA A 126 -24.73 -2.52 3.49
C ALA A 126 -25.84 -1.44 3.57
N GLY A 127 -27.01 -1.67 2.96
CA GLY A 127 -27.94 -0.58 2.70
C GLY A 127 -27.38 0.41 1.67
N THR A 128 -27.85 1.66 1.70
CA THR A 128 -27.45 2.69 0.73
C THR A 128 -26.59 3.81 1.31
N GLY A 129 -26.35 3.80 2.62
CA GLY A 129 -25.50 4.78 3.30
C GLY A 129 -24.06 4.27 3.51
N PRO A 130 -23.14 5.13 3.97
CA PRO A 130 -21.75 4.75 4.23
C PRO A 130 -21.63 3.82 5.44
N ILE A 131 -20.52 3.07 5.51
CA ILE A 131 -20.12 2.32 6.70
C ILE A 131 -19.04 3.11 7.44
N ALA A 132 -19.25 3.34 8.73
CA ALA A 132 -18.40 4.15 9.58
C ALA A 132 -17.81 3.35 10.75
N PHE A 133 -16.54 3.54 11.06
CA PHE A 133 -15.90 3.01 12.26
C PHE A 133 -15.90 4.06 13.37
N ALA A 134 -16.22 3.66 14.60
CA ALA A 134 -16.29 4.56 15.73
C ALA A 134 -14.89 4.90 16.29
N ARG A 135 -14.75 6.12 16.81
CA ARG A 135 -13.50 6.61 17.42
C ARG A 135 -12.99 5.73 18.55
N GLY A 136 -11.69 5.45 18.57
CA GLY A 136 -11.01 4.78 19.66
C GLY A 136 -11.32 3.29 19.80
N VAL A 137 -12.06 2.71 18.84
CA VAL A 137 -12.40 1.29 18.81
C VAL A 137 -11.65 0.62 17.66
N SER A 138 -11.15 -0.59 17.89
CA SER A 138 -10.67 -1.47 16.82
C SER A 138 -11.82 -2.37 16.36
N ALA A 139 -12.16 -2.34 15.07
CA ALA A 139 -13.17 -3.21 14.51
C ALA A 139 -12.77 -3.80 13.16
N ALA A 140 -13.57 -4.74 12.66
CA ALA A 140 -13.37 -5.37 11.37
C ALA A 140 -14.60 -5.26 10.48
N LEU A 141 -14.38 -5.01 9.19
CA LEU A 141 -15.37 -5.12 8.13
C LEU A 141 -14.92 -6.17 7.12
N GLN A 142 -15.76 -7.17 6.87
CA GLN A 142 -15.58 -8.17 5.84
C GLN A 142 -16.65 -7.98 4.76
N ILE A 143 -16.23 -7.94 3.49
CA ILE A 143 -17.10 -7.79 2.33
C ILE A 143 -16.88 -8.99 1.42
N ASP A 144 -17.86 -9.89 1.40
CA ASP A 144 -17.75 -11.15 0.66
C ASP A 144 -17.98 -10.97 -0.85
N ALA A 145 -17.63 -12.01 -1.60
CA ALA A 145 -17.82 -12.01 -3.05
C ALA A 145 -19.31 -11.86 -3.41
N GLY A 146 -19.61 -10.93 -4.30
CA GLY A 146 -20.98 -10.62 -4.71
C GLY A 146 -21.70 -9.58 -3.82
N ALA A 147 -21.07 -9.09 -2.75
CA ALA A 147 -21.54 -7.90 -2.06
C ALA A 147 -21.30 -6.62 -2.89
N THR A 148 -22.19 -5.64 -2.75
CA THR A 148 -22.08 -4.34 -3.44
C THR A 148 -21.08 -3.44 -2.72
N ALA A 149 -20.29 -2.72 -3.50
CA ALA A 149 -19.35 -1.67 -3.09
C ALA A 149 -19.98 -0.60 -2.17
N PRO A 150 -19.63 -0.55 -0.87
CA PRO A 150 -19.96 0.60 -0.04
C PRO A 150 -18.83 1.63 -0.03
N THR A 151 -19.16 2.89 0.28
CA THR A 151 -18.18 3.86 0.77
C THR A 151 -17.92 3.57 2.25
N ILE A 152 -16.64 3.49 2.62
CA ILE A 152 -16.19 3.17 3.97
C ILE A 152 -15.45 4.38 4.54
N VAL A 153 -15.81 4.76 5.76
CA VAL A 153 -15.21 5.90 6.44
C VAL A 153 -14.72 5.44 7.80
N THR A 154 -13.40 5.28 7.94
CA THR A 154 -12.75 5.05 9.25
C THR A 154 -12.37 6.37 9.93
N ALA A 155 -12.58 7.50 9.23
CA ALA A 155 -12.12 8.83 9.59
C ALA A 155 -13.07 9.66 10.49
N ASN A 156 -14.12 9.07 11.06
CA ASN A 156 -15.23 9.89 11.56
C ASN A 156 -14.85 10.76 12.76
N SER A 157 -14.82 12.06 12.47
CA SER A 157 -15.15 13.19 13.34
C SER A 157 -16.39 12.92 14.18
N ASN A 158 -16.41 13.51 15.38
CA ASN A 158 -17.44 13.32 16.41
C ASN A 158 -18.88 13.26 15.87
N VAL A 159 -19.64 12.36 16.49
CA VAL A 159 -21.08 12.08 16.38
C VAL A 159 -22.01 13.31 16.63
N TYR A 160 -21.48 14.52 16.78
CA TYR A 160 -22.26 15.73 17.05
C TYR A 160 -21.59 17.00 16.48
N GLY A 161 -21.94 17.41 15.25
CA GLY A 161 -21.67 18.76 14.71
C GLY A 161 -20.67 18.88 13.54
N PRO A 162 -20.57 20.07 12.89
CA PRO A 162 -19.96 20.26 11.55
C PRO A 162 -18.43 20.45 11.54
N SER A 163 -17.70 20.06 12.60
CA SER A 163 -16.26 20.32 12.71
C SER A 163 -15.44 19.10 12.29
N LEU A 164 -14.72 19.23 11.17
CA LEU A 164 -13.79 18.23 10.64
C LEU A 164 -12.51 18.17 11.48
N THR A 165 -12.45 17.27 12.46
CA THR A 165 -11.18 16.80 13.04
C THR A 165 -11.07 15.28 12.86
N PRO A 166 -10.07 14.76 12.13
CA PRO A 166 -9.87 13.32 11.92
C PRO A 166 -9.35 12.68 13.21
N ASP A 167 -10.07 11.74 13.81
CA ASP A 167 -9.62 11.10 15.05
C ASP A 167 -10.18 9.69 15.30
N GLY A 168 -10.50 8.96 14.23
CA GLY A 168 -10.59 7.50 14.26
C GLY A 168 -9.22 6.88 14.57
N SER A 169 -8.89 6.71 15.84
CA SER A 169 -7.57 6.27 16.33
C SER A 169 -7.44 4.75 16.50
N GLY A 170 -8.48 3.97 16.14
CA GLY A 170 -8.52 2.53 16.30
C GLY A 170 -7.66 1.78 15.30
N ALA A 171 -7.28 0.54 15.63
CA ALA A 171 -6.63 -0.35 14.67
C ALA A 171 -7.72 -1.11 13.89
N ASP A 172 -8.07 -0.64 12.70
CA ASP A 172 -9.19 -1.19 11.93
C ASP A 172 -8.71 -2.18 10.87
N THR A 173 -9.53 -3.21 10.62
CA THR A 173 -9.29 -4.18 9.55
C THR A 173 -10.43 -4.15 8.54
N ILE A 174 -10.13 -3.97 7.27
CA ILE A 174 -11.09 -4.05 6.17
C ILE A 174 -10.62 -5.13 5.21
N SER A 175 -11.46 -6.14 4.98
CA SER A 175 -11.22 -7.20 4.01
C SER A 175 -12.32 -7.19 2.96
N VAL A 176 -11.92 -7.15 1.69
CA VAL A 176 -12.81 -7.06 0.54
C VAL A 176 -12.48 -8.15 -0.45
N ALA A 177 -13.45 -8.99 -0.79
CA ALA A 177 -13.22 -10.08 -1.74
C ALA A 177 -13.10 -9.57 -3.18
N THR A 178 -14.20 -9.08 -3.78
CA THR A 178 -14.24 -8.69 -5.20
C THR A 178 -14.82 -7.30 -5.45
N ALA A 179 -15.34 -6.64 -4.42
CA ALA A 179 -15.94 -5.33 -4.56
C ALA A 179 -14.87 -4.23 -4.69
N SER A 180 -15.22 -3.17 -5.42
CA SER A 180 -14.48 -1.91 -5.38
C SER A 180 -14.91 -1.12 -4.15
N VAL A 181 -13.98 -0.57 -3.38
CA VAL A 181 -14.34 0.28 -2.22
C VAL A 181 -13.55 1.57 -2.20
N GLU A 182 -14.17 2.60 -1.62
CA GLU A 182 -13.48 3.84 -1.27
C GLU A 182 -13.38 3.92 0.26
N VAL A 183 -12.17 4.06 0.77
CA VAL A 183 -11.85 4.09 2.20
C VAL A 183 -11.25 5.44 2.57
N PHE A 184 -11.93 6.20 3.41
CA PHE A 184 -11.36 7.39 4.05
C PHE A 184 -10.77 6.99 5.40
N ARG A 185 -9.47 7.22 5.61
CA ARG A 185 -8.73 6.78 6.78
C ARG A 185 -8.84 7.75 7.95
N GLY A 186 -9.01 7.18 9.14
CA GLY A 186 -8.74 7.85 10.41
C GLY A 186 -7.25 7.85 10.75
N THR A 187 -6.90 8.46 11.89
CA THR A 187 -5.51 8.57 12.36
C THR A 187 -4.92 7.26 12.87
N GLY A 188 -5.75 6.23 13.08
CA GLY A 188 -5.35 4.92 13.55
C GLY A 188 -4.68 4.05 12.49
N PRO A 189 -4.01 2.96 12.90
CA PRO A 189 -3.48 1.98 11.97
C PRO A 189 -4.61 1.33 11.17
N LEU A 190 -4.40 1.12 9.87
CA LEU A 190 -5.33 0.37 9.02
C LEU A 190 -4.67 -0.89 8.52
N THR A 191 -5.38 -2.03 8.60
CA THR A 191 -5.10 -3.21 7.77
C THR A 191 -6.17 -3.30 6.68
N PHE A 192 -5.77 -3.17 5.42
CA PHE A 192 -6.66 -3.32 4.28
C PHE A 192 -6.24 -4.50 3.42
N ILE A 193 -7.19 -5.36 3.06
CA ILE A 193 -6.96 -6.54 2.23
C ILE A 193 -8.00 -6.53 1.12
N ASN A 194 -7.56 -6.45 -0.13
CA ASN A 194 -8.41 -6.45 -1.30
C ASN A 194 -8.12 -7.68 -2.16
N GLY A 195 -9.16 -8.39 -2.59
CA GLY A 195 -9.03 -9.57 -3.44
C GLY A 195 -9.03 -9.22 -4.93
N GLY A 196 -9.92 -8.35 -5.41
CA GLY A 196 -10.00 -8.12 -6.86
C GLY A 196 -10.72 -6.88 -7.40
N GLY A 197 -11.51 -6.15 -6.61
CA GLY A 197 -12.13 -4.91 -7.11
C GLY A 197 -11.14 -3.75 -7.09
N SER A 198 -11.32 -2.74 -7.94
CA SER A 198 -10.46 -1.55 -7.87
C SER A 198 -10.82 -0.72 -6.64
N SER A 199 -9.87 -0.43 -5.77
CA SER A 199 -10.15 0.24 -4.49
C SER A 199 -9.31 1.50 -4.30
N THR A 200 -9.89 2.50 -3.64
CA THR A 200 -9.24 3.76 -3.31
C THR A 200 -9.13 3.90 -1.79
N ILE A 201 -7.97 4.27 -1.30
CA ILE A 201 -7.69 4.53 0.12
C ILE A 201 -7.11 5.93 0.25
N ILE A 202 -7.75 6.78 1.04
CA ILE A 202 -7.40 8.17 1.23
C ILE A 202 -7.09 8.42 2.70
N GLY A 203 -5.83 8.72 2.99
CA GLY A 203 -5.28 9.11 4.28
C GLY A 203 -5.33 10.61 4.54
N GLY A 204 -5.15 10.96 5.81
CA GLY A 204 -5.15 12.32 6.33
C GLY A 204 -3.86 12.70 7.06
N ALA A 205 -3.89 13.90 7.66
CA ALA A 205 -2.82 14.37 8.51
C ALA A 205 -2.85 13.65 9.87
N GLY A 206 -1.68 13.22 10.36
CA GLY A 206 -1.55 12.54 11.65
C GLY A 206 -1.83 11.03 11.61
N ASP A 207 -1.96 10.45 10.42
CA ASP A 207 -2.17 9.02 10.24
C ASP A 207 -1.02 8.18 10.79
N LEU A 208 -1.37 7.14 11.53
CA LEU A 208 -0.47 6.04 11.87
C LEU A 208 -0.25 5.11 10.66
N PRO A 209 0.79 4.27 10.71
CA PRO A 209 1.14 3.40 9.59
C PRO A 209 -0.01 2.51 9.12
N ALA A 210 -0.13 2.33 7.81
CA ALA A 210 -1.05 1.38 7.20
C ALA A 210 -0.34 0.10 6.78
N THR A 211 -1.08 -1.00 6.75
CA THR A 211 -0.73 -2.20 6.02
C THR A 211 -1.81 -2.45 4.98
N VAL A 212 -1.46 -2.38 3.70
CA VAL A 212 -2.39 -2.49 2.59
C VAL A 212 -1.93 -3.60 1.67
N PHE A 213 -2.80 -4.57 1.44
CA PHE A 213 -2.64 -5.64 0.46
C PHE A 213 -3.69 -5.46 -0.64
N GLY A 214 -3.25 -5.09 -1.83
CA GLY A 214 -4.02 -5.11 -3.05
C GLY A 214 -4.24 -6.54 -3.56
N GLY A 215 -5.04 -6.63 -4.61
CA GLY A 215 -5.53 -7.90 -5.15
C GLY A 215 -5.19 -8.04 -6.63
N THR A 216 -6.19 -8.44 -7.43
CA THR A 216 -6.08 -8.44 -8.90
C THR A 216 -6.57 -7.15 -9.54
N GLY A 217 -7.27 -6.29 -8.80
CA GLY A 217 -7.77 -4.99 -9.26
C GLY A 217 -6.84 -3.85 -8.88
N SER A 218 -6.94 -2.72 -9.59
CA SER A 218 -6.13 -1.53 -9.33
C SER A 218 -6.36 -0.96 -7.94
N LEU A 219 -5.28 -0.56 -7.28
CA LEU A 219 -5.28 0.08 -5.98
C LEU A 219 -4.79 1.52 -6.11
N ALA A 220 -5.58 2.47 -5.63
CA ALA A 220 -5.18 3.87 -5.47
C ALA A 220 -5.03 4.19 -3.98
N VAL A 221 -3.81 4.51 -3.53
CA VAL A 221 -3.51 4.86 -2.13
C VAL A 221 -2.90 6.24 -2.06
N PHE A 222 -3.48 7.09 -1.23
CA PHE A 222 -2.90 8.36 -0.80
C PHE A 222 -2.71 8.27 0.70
N ALA A 223 -1.53 7.88 1.18
CA ALA A 223 -1.34 7.38 2.55
C ALA A 223 -1.46 8.45 3.67
N GLY A 224 -1.39 9.74 3.33
CA GLY A 224 -1.33 10.82 4.32
C GLY A 224 0.07 11.01 4.88
N ALA A 225 0.21 11.34 6.18
CA ALA A 225 1.53 11.57 6.80
C ALA A 225 2.21 10.29 7.31
N GLY A 226 1.44 9.24 7.55
CA GLY A 226 1.93 7.97 8.11
C GLY A 226 2.74 7.15 7.11
N GLY A 227 3.68 6.36 7.63
CA GLY A 227 4.43 5.39 6.84
C GLY A 227 3.58 4.16 6.53
N GLY A 228 4.22 3.03 6.22
CA GLY A 228 3.48 1.77 6.16
C GLY A 228 4.10 0.70 5.27
N PHE A 229 3.28 -0.30 5.01
CA PHE A 229 3.54 -1.37 4.06
C PHE A 229 2.40 -1.38 3.04
N TYR A 230 2.72 -1.20 1.77
CA TYR A 230 1.75 -1.16 0.68
C TYR A 230 2.16 -2.17 -0.38
N TYR A 231 1.31 -3.16 -0.62
CA TYR A 231 1.45 -4.10 -1.72
C TYR A 231 0.31 -3.85 -2.71
N GLY A 232 0.61 -3.47 -3.95
CA GLY A 232 -0.39 -3.21 -5.00
C GLY A 232 -1.15 -4.46 -5.44
N GLY A 233 -0.59 -5.64 -5.18
CA GLY A 233 -1.20 -6.93 -5.48
C GLY A 233 -0.48 -7.65 -6.61
N THR A 234 -1.22 -8.44 -7.39
CA THR A 234 -0.66 -9.28 -8.47
C THR A 234 -0.96 -8.76 -9.86
N ALA A 235 -1.83 -7.76 -9.99
CA ALA A 235 -2.24 -7.16 -11.25
C ALA A 235 -2.82 -5.76 -11.00
N GLY A 236 -3.25 -5.12 -12.09
CA GLY A 236 -3.81 -3.77 -12.08
C GLY A 236 -2.71 -2.71 -12.05
N ASN A 237 -3.03 -1.55 -12.61
CA ASN A 237 -2.15 -0.39 -12.57
C ASN A 237 -2.44 0.34 -11.25
N ASN A 238 -1.51 0.28 -10.32
CA ASN A 238 -1.66 0.83 -8.98
C ASN A 238 -1.06 2.24 -8.90
N VAL A 239 -1.68 3.09 -8.11
CA VAL A 239 -1.14 4.42 -7.77
C VAL A 239 -0.95 4.44 -6.27
N ILE A 240 0.29 4.34 -5.80
CA ILE A 240 0.60 4.33 -4.38
C ILE A 240 1.45 5.54 -4.08
N VAL A 241 0.83 6.55 -3.47
CA VAL A 241 1.49 7.76 -2.98
C VAL A 241 1.59 7.65 -1.46
N ALA A 242 2.76 7.21 -1.00
CA ALA A 242 3.06 7.16 0.42
C ALA A 242 3.40 8.55 0.97
N GLY A 243 3.24 8.68 2.29
CA GLY A 243 3.51 9.91 3.02
C GLY A 243 4.99 10.24 3.15
N SER A 244 5.28 11.20 4.03
CA SER A 244 6.65 11.62 4.33
C SER A 244 7.43 10.66 5.24
N ALA A 245 6.76 9.67 5.84
CA ALA A 245 7.38 8.72 6.75
C ALA A 245 7.92 7.47 6.00
N PRO A 246 8.93 6.78 6.57
CA PRO A 246 9.49 5.55 6.02
C PRO A 246 8.42 4.52 5.65
N THR A 247 8.52 3.98 4.43
CA THR A 247 7.50 3.12 3.84
C THR A 247 8.14 2.01 3.01
N ALA A 248 7.52 0.84 3.02
CA ALA A 248 7.78 -0.22 2.05
C ALA A 248 6.63 -0.29 1.03
N ILE A 249 6.95 -0.12 -0.25
CA ILE A 249 6.00 -0.20 -1.36
C ILE A 249 6.41 -1.35 -2.27
N PHE A 250 5.46 -2.20 -2.63
CA PHE A 250 5.59 -3.28 -3.60
C PHE A 250 4.50 -3.10 -4.65
N GLY A 251 4.83 -2.64 -5.87
CA GLY A 251 3.84 -2.34 -6.91
C GLY A 251 3.11 -3.60 -7.41
N GLY A 252 3.89 -4.62 -7.77
CA GLY A 252 3.38 -5.93 -8.15
C GLY A 252 3.01 -6.04 -9.62
N GLY A 253 1.88 -5.47 -10.03
CA GLY A 253 1.38 -5.53 -11.41
C GLY A 253 2.23 -4.73 -12.39
N ASN A 254 1.65 -4.46 -13.57
CA ASN A 254 2.28 -3.62 -14.58
C ASN A 254 1.74 -2.19 -14.54
N GLY A 255 2.58 -1.21 -14.88
CA GLY A 255 2.10 0.15 -15.08
C GLY A 255 1.79 0.89 -13.78
N ASP A 256 2.51 0.55 -12.71
CA ASP A 256 2.34 1.14 -11.39
C ASP A 256 3.04 2.51 -11.29
N PHE A 257 2.42 3.42 -10.53
CA PHE A 257 3.01 4.68 -10.10
C PHE A 257 3.26 4.63 -8.59
N LEU A 258 4.53 4.51 -8.21
CA LEU A 258 4.97 4.28 -6.84
C LEU A 258 5.76 5.49 -6.34
N PHE A 259 5.17 6.23 -5.42
CA PHE A 259 5.80 7.40 -4.81
C PHE A 259 5.98 7.15 -3.32
N ALA A 260 7.21 7.24 -2.81
CA ALA A 260 7.49 7.19 -1.39
C ALA A 260 8.17 8.46 -0.90
N GLY A 261 7.87 8.83 0.35
CA GLY A 261 8.70 9.74 1.11
C GLY A 261 9.51 9.05 2.21
N GLY A 262 10.28 9.82 2.97
CA GLY A 262 11.12 9.31 4.05
C GLY A 262 12.32 8.52 3.53
N ALA A 263 12.87 7.65 4.37
CA ALA A 263 13.82 6.62 3.95
C ALA A 263 13.03 5.35 3.67
N SER A 264 12.81 5.03 2.40
CA SER A 264 11.83 4.03 1.97
C SER A 264 12.43 2.92 1.10
N THR A 265 11.69 1.83 0.96
CA THR A 265 11.98 0.76 0.01
C THR A 265 10.84 0.69 -1.00
N ILE A 266 11.16 0.83 -2.28
CA ILE A 266 10.21 0.76 -3.38
C ILE A 266 10.64 -0.39 -4.28
N VAL A 267 9.77 -1.39 -4.39
CA VAL A 267 9.95 -2.58 -5.23
C VAL A 267 8.85 -2.56 -6.28
N ALA A 268 9.23 -2.33 -7.53
CA ALA A 268 8.36 -2.54 -8.66
C ALA A 268 8.25 -4.03 -9.00
N GLY A 269 7.33 -4.32 -9.92
CA GLY A 269 6.98 -5.67 -10.33
C GLY A 269 7.49 -5.98 -11.72
N ALA A 270 6.62 -6.56 -12.52
CA ALA A 270 6.86 -6.75 -13.94
C ALA A 270 6.01 -5.78 -14.75
N GLY A 271 6.63 -5.05 -15.66
CA GLY A 271 5.98 -4.07 -16.51
C GLY A 271 6.80 -2.80 -16.63
N ASN A 272 6.14 -1.74 -17.08
CA ASN A 272 6.76 -0.42 -17.14
C ASN A 272 6.26 0.39 -15.96
N GLU A 273 7.08 0.51 -14.92
CA GLU A 273 6.70 1.19 -13.68
C GLU A 273 7.38 2.56 -13.55
N THR A 274 6.73 3.46 -12.82
CA THR A 274 7.31 4.74 -12.39
C THR A 274 7.55 4.71 -10.89
N LEU A 275 8.80 4.87 -10.47
CA LEU A 275 9.23 4.88 -9.07
C LEU A 275 9.80 6.24 -8.71
N SER A 276 9.39 6.81 -7.59
CA SER A 276 9.88 8.11 -7.13
C SER A 276 10.06 8.15 -5.61
N GLY A 277 11.27 8.51 -5.17
CA GLY A 277 11.57 8.95 -3.79
C GLY A 277 11.60 10.48 -3.64
N SER A 278 11.20 11.21 -4.70
CA SER A 278 11.34 12.66 -4.76
C SER A 278 10.58 13.40 -3.64
N GLY A 279 11.12 14.54 -3.21
CA GLY A 279 10.53 15.38 -2.15
C GLY A 279 11.00 15.07 -0.73
N THR A 280 11.96 14.15 -0.55
CA THR A 280 12.48 13.78 0.78
C THR A 280 14.01 13.78 0.83
N THR A 281 14.57 13.65 2.04
CA THR A 281 16.03 13.64 2.30
C THR A 281 16.51 12.29 2.85
N GLY A 282 15.65 11.26 2.79
CA GLY A 282 15.96 9.93 3.30
C GLY A 282 16.68 9.10 2.25
N ALA A 283 17.54 8.17 2.68
CA ALA A 283 18.13 7.17 1.81
C ALA A 283 17.07 6.14 1.41
N ASN A 284 16.83 6.00 0.11
CA ASN A 284 15.83 5.09 -0.45
C ASN A 284 16.49 3.91 -1.16
N PHE A 285 15.77 2.79 -1.18
CA PHE A 285 16.13 1.59 -1.93
C PHE A 285 15.10 1.34 -3.03
N PHE A 286 15.56 1.30 -4.28
CA PHE A 286 14.73 1.06 -5.45
C PHE A 286 15.09 -0.28 -6.09
N PHE A 287 14.06 -1.08 -6.38
CA PHE A 287 14.16 -2.29 -7.17
C PHE A 287 13.15 -2.16 -8.32
N GLY A 288 13.63 -1.94 -9.56
CA GLY A 288 12.76 -1.69 -10.72
C GLY A 288 12.08 -2.94 -11.28
N GLY A 289 12.72 -4.11 -11.17
CA GLY A 289 12.13 -5.37 -11.61
C GLY A 289 12.39 -5.65 -13.10
N SER A 290 11.33 -5.82 -13.89
CA SER A 290 11.47 -6.11 -15.31
C SER A 290 10.55 -5.28 -16.19
N GLY A 291 11.09 -4.68 -17.25
CA GLY A 291 10.37 -3.90 -18.25
C GLY A 291 11.07 -2.58 -18.51
N ALA A 292 10.34 -1.50 -18.76
CA ALA A 292 10.93 -0.19 -18.98
C ALA A 292 10.55 0.76 -17.84
N GLU A 293 11.46 0.93 -16.89
CA GLU A 293 11.24 1.63 -15.64
C GLU A 293 11.71 3.08 -15.72
N GLU A 294 10.94 3.97 -15.11
CA GLU A 294 11.37 5.34 -14.80
C GLU A 294 11.60 5.45 -13.30
N ILE A 295 12.83 5.75 -12.90
CA ILE A 295 13.24 5.82 -11.49
C ILE A 295 13.78 7.21 -11.19
N VAL A 296 13.14 7.92 -10.25
CA VAL A 296 13.59 9.19 -9.71
C VAL A 296 13.96 8.99 -8.24
N ALA A 297 15.26 8.87 -7.95
CA ALA A 297 15.72 8.49 -6.62
C ALA A 297 15.44 9.58 -5.57
N GLY A 298 15.79 10.84 -5.86
CA GLY A 298 15.43 11.99 -5.03
C GLY A 298 16.66 12.68 -4.43
N ASN A 299 16.59 13.12 -3.18
CA ASN A 299 17.78 13.56 -2.45
C ASN A 299 18.05 12.56 -1.33
N GLY A 300 19.32 12.40 -0.98
CA GLY A 300 19.73 11.40 0.00
C GLY A 300 20.68 10.41 -0.66
N ASN A 301 21.30 9.53 0.13
CA ASN A 301 22.18 8.52 -0.43
C ASN A 301 21.33 7.33 -0.87
N ASP A 302 20.93 7.31 -2.13
CA ASP A 302 19.98 6.32 -2.62
C ASP A 302 20.69 5.10 -3.22
N SER A 303 20.00 3.97 -3.21
CA SER A 303 20.46 2.72 -3.86
C SER A 303 19.43 2.28 -4.88
N VAL A 304 19.84 2.15 -6.14
CA VAL A 304 18.98 1.79 -7.26
C VAL A 304 19.48 0.50 -7.90
N ILE A 305 18.58 -0.47 -8.03
CA ILE A 305 18.74 -1.67 -8.85
C ILE A 305 17.58 -1.65 -9.85
N ALA A 306 17.79 -1.18 -11.08
CA ALA A 306 16.69 -1.03 -12.02
C ALA A 306 16.21 -2.38 -12.57
N GLY A 307 17.12 -3.32 -12.83
CA GLY A 307 16.77 -4.71 -13.12
C GLY A 307 16.94 -5.05 -14.59
N SER A 308 15.90 -5.58 -15.23
CA SER A 308 15.99 -6.02 -16.64
C SER A 308 15.04 -5.24 -17.55
N GLY A 309 15.54 -4.83 -18.70
CA GLY A 309 14.84 -3.97 -19.65
C GLY A 309 15.36 -2.54 -19.55
N ALA A 310 14.75 -1.60 -20.24
CA ALA A 310 15.33 -0.27 -20.44
C ALA A 310 14.97 0.66 -19.27
N ALA A 311 15.95 1.06 -18.47
CA ALA A 311 15.73 1.96 -17.35
C ALA A 311 16.06 3.42 -17.68
N THR A 312 15.23 4.35 -17.23
CA THR A 312 15.57 5.79 -17.14
C THR A 312 15.72 6.15 -15.67
N ILE A 313 16.95 6.44 -15.25
CA ILE A 313 17.31 6.66 -13.85
C ILE A 313 17.77 8.11 -13.68
N PHE A 314 17.07 8.85 -12.82
CA PHE A 314 17.47 10.17 -12.34
C PHE A 314 17.78 10.05 -10.85
N SER A 315 19.06 10.08 -10.48
CA SER A 315 19.37 9.93 -9.05
C SER A 315 19.13 11.21 -8.24
N GLY A 316 18.86 12.35 -8.90
CA GLY A 316 18.55 13.63 -8.24
C GLY A 316 19.67 14.68 -8.31
N THR A 317 19.85 15.49 -7.26
CA THR A 317 20.90 16.55 -7.23
C THR A 317 21.79 16.55 -6.00
N GLY A 318 21.58 15.65 -5.05
CA GLY A 318 22.38 15.58 -3.83
C GLY A 318 22.26 14.22 -3.16
N GLY A 319 23.35 13.79 -2.54
CA GLY A 319 23.51 12.41 -2.09
C GLY A 319 24.68 11.73 -2.76
N SER A 320 25.16 10.66 -2.12
CA SER A 320 26.08 9.70 -2.72
C SER A 320 25.31 8.45 -3.07
N ASP A 321 24.96 8.32 -4.35
CA ASP A 321 24.07 7.26 -4.84
C ASP A 321 24.85 6.04 -5.33
N ALA A 322 24.25 4.87 -5.16
CA ALA A 322 24.73 3.62 -5.74
C ALA A 322 23.72 3.12 -6.77
N ILE A 323 24.11 3.07 -8.04
CA ILE A 323 23.23 2.74 -9.15
C ILE A 323 23.73 1.48 -9.86
N TYR A 324 22.87 0.48 -9.96
CA TYR A 324 23.01 -0.68 -10.83
C TYR A 324 21.83 -0.70 -11.81
N ALA A 325 22.07 -0.29 -13.06
CA ALA A 325 20.99 -0.24 -14.05
C ALA A 325 20.56 -1.65 -14.48
N GLY A 326 21.52 -2.56 -14.66
CA GLY A 326 21.24 -3.97 -14.89
C GLY A 326 21.37 -4.34 -16.36
N SER A 327 20.33 -4.90 -16.96
CA SER A 327 20.40 -5.31 -18.38
C SER A 327 19.47 -4.48 -19.23
N GLY A 328 19.93 -3.81 -20.27
CA GLY A 328 19.02 -3.00 -21.07
C GLY A 328 19.67 -1.98 -21.96
N THR A 329 18.84 -1.07 -22.48
CA THR A 329 19.32 0.21 -23.00
C THR A 329 18.95 1.27 -21.98
N ASP A 330 19.91 1.67 -21.16
CA ASP A 330 19.66 2.44 -19.96
C ASP A 330 20.10 3.89 -20.14
N MET A 331 19.33 4.82 -19.57
CA MET A 331 19.71 6.22 -19.44
C MET A 331 19.91 6.52 -17.96
N ILE A 332 21.13 6.90 -17.59
CA ILE A 332 21.48 7.22 -16.22
C ILE A 332 21.91 8.68 -16.17
N VAL A 333 21.08 9.49 -15.56
CA VAL A 333 21.42 10.88 -15.22
C VAL A 333 21.80 10.88 -13.75
N GLY A 334 23.11 10.81 -13.51
CA GLY A 334 23.66 10.88 -12.17
C GLY A 334 23.32 12.21 -11.50
N ALA A 335 23.16 12.15 -10.18
CA ALA A 335 22.98 13.28 -9.30
C ALA A 335 24.29 13.84 -8.79
N GLY A 336 24.31 15.16 -8.66
CA GLY A 336 24.81 15.76 -7.43
C GLY A 336 26.25 15.43 -7.06
N ALA A 337 26.46 14.82 -5.89
CA ALA A 337 27.77 14.62 -5.28
C ALA A 337 28.45 13.34 -5.80
N ASN A 338 29.06 12.53 -4.93
CA ASN A 338 29.86 11.38 -5.39
C ASN A 338 28.96 10.16 -5.64
N ALA A 339 28.78 9.73 -6.89
CA ALA A 339 28.00 8.55 -7.24
C ALA A 339 28.88 7.33 -7.57
N THR A 340 28.34 6.13 -7.36
CA THR A 340 28.89 4.88 -7.91
C THR A 340 27.89 4.29 -8.89
N VAL A 341 28.31 4.11 -10.14
CA VAL A 341 27.45 3.65 -11.23
C VAL A 341 28.00 2.37 -11.86
N VAL A 342 27.14 1.36 -11.95
CA VAL A 342 27.35 0.14 -12.72
C VAL A 342 26.24 0.07 -13.76
N ALA A 343 26.61 0.21 -15.03
CA ALA A 343 25.65 0.08 -16.14
C ALA A 343 25.08 -1.35 -16.20
N GLY A 344 25.96 -2.35 -16.08
CA GLY A 344 25.59 -3.75 -16.27
C GLY A 344 25.75 -4.16 -17.74
N THR A 345 24.84 -4.99 -18.26
CA THR A 345 24.93 -5.49 -19.64
C THR A 345 24.06 -4.68 -20.58
N GLY A 346 24.51 -4.47 -21.81
CA GLY A 346 23.70 -3.79 -22.83
C GLY A 346 24.32 -2.44 -23.18
N ASN A 347 23.51 -1.41 -23.39
CA ASN A 347 24.05 -0.11 -23.75
C ASN A 347 23.54 0.95 -22.79
N ALA A 348 24.42 1.59 -22.03
CA ALA A 348 24.05 2.69 -21.16
C ALA A 348 24.52 4.06 -21.71
N ALA A 349 23.65 5.04 -21.61
CA ALA A 349 23.99 6.45 -21.74
C ALA A 349 24.04 7.07 -20.34
N MET A 350 25.24 7.41 -19.88
CA MET A 350 25.51 7.93 -18.54
C MET A 350 25.94 9.40 -18.60
N TYR A 351 25.44 10.18 -17.65
CA TYR A 351 25.93 11.52 -17.35
C TYR A 351 26.49 11.53 -15.93
N ALA A 352 27.78 11.86 -15.77
CA ALA A 352 28.47 11.86 -14.49
C ALA A 352 27.88 12.90 -13.51
N GLY A 353 27.64 14.11 -14.01
CA GLY A 353 27.19 15.21 -13.17
C GLY A 353 28.38 15.93 -12.52
N SER A 354 28.21 16.30 -11.26
CA SER A 354 29.27 16.91 -10.45
C SER A 354 29.79 15.91 -9.43
N GLY A 355 30.83 16.26 -8.68
CA GLY A 355 31.36 15.39 -7.63
C GLY A 355 32.54 14.55 -8.10
N THR A 356 32.80 13.47 -7.37
CA THR A 356 33.84 12.47 -7.64
C THR A 356 33.13 11.15 -7.87
N ASP A 357 32.95 10.79 -9.13
CA ASP A 357 32.15 9.65 -9.52
C ASP A 357 32.99 8.40 -9.79
N LEU A 358 32.43 7.23 -9.53
CA LEU A 358 33.03 5.94 -9.81
C LEU A 358 32.16 5.15 -10.79
N PHE A 359 32.69 4.90 -11.99
CA PHE A 359 32.07 4.05 -12.99
C PHE A 359 32.70 2.65 -12.94
N ALA A 360 31.92 1.67 -12.52
CA ALA A 360 32.39 0.31 -12.31
C ALA A 360 31.94 -0.62 -13.45
N PHE A 361 32.92 -1.25 -14.10
CA PHE A 361 32.71 -2.30 -15.09
C PHE A 361 33.16 -3.62 -14.47
N ILE A 362 32.24 -4.58 -14.37
CA ILE A 362 32.45 -5.84 -13.65
C ILE A 362 32.50 -6.98 -14.66
N SER A 363 33.58 -7.74 -14.68
CA SER A 363 33.72 -8.88 -15.60
C SER A 363 32.60 -9.90 -15.40
N GLY A 364 31.96 -10.31 -16.51
CA GLY A 364 30.81 -11.22 -16.49
C GLY A 364 29.46 -10.55 -16.22
N ALA A 365 29.44 -9.26 -15.88
CA ALA A 365 28.23 -8.46 -15.71
C ALA A 365 28.23 -7.18 -16.57
N ALA A 366 29.37 -6.78 -17.12
CA ALA A 366 29.50 -5.74 -18.14
C ALA A 366 29.29 -6.33 -19.55
N GLY A 367 28.94 -5.48 -20.51
CA GLY A 367 28.87 -5.86 -21.92
C GLY A 367 28.19 -4.79 -22.76
N GLY A 368 28.36 -4.85 -24.08
CA GLY A 368 27.76 -3.91 -25.02
C GLY A 368 28.55 -2.61 -25.18
N SER A 369 27.86 -1.49 -25.41
CA SER A 369 28.46 -0.18 -25.72
C SER A 369 27.90 0.91 -24.81
N ASP A 370 28.74 1.34 -23.87
CA ASP A 370 28.39 2.36 -22.90
C ASP A 370 29.00 3.71 -23.29
N SER A 371 28.30 4.79 -22.96
CA SER A 371 28.78 6.16 -23.12
C SER A 371 28.68 6.92 -21.81
N ILE A 372 29.75 7.63 -21.45
CA ILE A 372 29.82 8.47 -20.26
C ILE A 372 30.12 9.89 -20.71
N SER A 373 29.20 10.81 -20.43
CA SER A 373 29.34 12.23 -20.67
C SER A 373 29.55 12.99 -19.37
N GLY A 374 30.25 14.12 -19.43
CA GLY A 374 30.59 14.91 -18.24
C GLY A 374 31.75 14.36 -17.41
N PHE A 375 32.38 13.24 -17.82
CA PHE A 375 33.50 12.63 -17.11
C PHE A 375 34.68 13.60 -16.94
N ASN A 376 35.00 13.93 -15.70
CA ASN A 376 36.12 14.77 -15.32
C ASN A 376 37.33 13.93 -14.95
N THR A 377 38.34 13.90 -15.81
CA THR A 377 39.56 13.09 -15.62
C THR A 377 40.37 13.42 -14.35
N ALA A 378 40.09 14.56 -13.68
CA ALA A 378 40.76 14.95 -12.45
C ALA A 378 40.07 14.42 -11.17
N THR A 379 38.78 14.09 -11.24
CA THR A 379 37.97 13.69 -10.06
C THR A 379 37.32 12.33 -10.25
N ASP A 380 36.90 11.99 -11.45
CA ASP A 380 36.13 10.78 -11.70
C ASP A 380 37.05 9.61 -12.03
N HIS A 381 36.55 8.43 -11.71
CA HIS A 381 37.31 7.20 -11.79
C HIS A 381 36.51 6.09 -12.48
N ILE A 382 37.25 5.20 -13.14
CA ILE A 382 36.76 3.97 -13.72
C ILE A 382 37.39 2.80 -12.96
N THR A 383 36.61 1.81 -12.56
CA THR A 383 37.17 0.58 -11.99
C THR A 383 36.78 -0.63 -12.83
N LEU A 384 37.76 -1.49 -13.10
CA LEU A 384 37.61 -2.69 -13.93
C LEU A 384 37.67 -3.92 -13.02
N GLN A 385 36.55 -4.23 -12.37
CA GLN A 385 36.49 -5.28 -11.35
C GLN A 385 36.40 -6.67 -11.98
N GLY A 386 37.16 -7.63 -11.46
CA GLY A 386 37.19 -9.00 -11.96
C GLY A 386 37.96 -9.20 -13.28
N TYR A 387 38.37 -8.11 -13.94
CA TYR A 387 39.31 -8.19 -15.06
C TYR A 387 40.73 -8.46 -14.57
N GLY A 388 41.57 -9.07 -15.41
CA GLY A 388 42.95 -9.43 -15.05
C GLY A 388 43.82 -8.21 -14.69
N SER A 389 44.94 -8.42 -14.01
CA SER A 389 45.83 -7.34 -13.51
C SER A 389 46.41 -6.41 -14.58
N GLY A 390 46.32 -6.78 -15.87
CA GLY A 390 46.71 -5.94 -17.02
C GLY A 390 45.55 -5.18 -17.69
N ALA A 391 44.33 -5.24 -17.14
CA ALA A 391 43.12 -4.75 -17.80
C ALA A 391 43.19 -3.26 -18.13
N VAL A 392 43.66 -2.42 -17.20
CA VAL A 392 43.81 -0.98 -17.43
C VAL A 392 44.77 -0.69 -18.59
N ALA A 393 45.94 -1.37 -18.61
CA ALA A 393 46.92 -1.20 -19.67
C ALA A 393 46.38 -1.69 -21.03
N ALA A 394 45.65 -2.81 -21.05
CA ALA A 394 45.01 -3.32 -22.26
C ALA A 394 43.91 -2.38 -22.77
N ALA A 395 43.05 -1.86 -21.89
CA ALA A 395 41.99 -0.91 -22.23
C ALA A 395 42.58 0.39 -22.80
N LEU A 396 43.60 0.97 -22.14
CA LEU A 396 44.31 2.14 -22.65
C LEU A 396 45.03 1.86 -23.98
N GLY A 397 45.59 0.66 -24.16
CA GLY A 397 46.20 0.23 -25.43
C GLY A 397 45.20 0.05 -26.57
N SER A 398 43.92 -0.17 -26.26
CA SER A 398 42.82 -0.25 -27.23
C SER A 398 42.20 1.11 -27.58
N ALA A 399 42.58 2.18 -26.87
CA ALA A 399 41.90 3.46 -26.93
C ALA A 399 41.94 4.08 -28.33
N THR A 400 40.77 4.43 -28.86
CA THR A 400 40.63 5.19 -30.11
C THR A 400 40.00 6.54 -29.81
N VAL A 401 40.56 7.62 -30.36
CA VAL A 401 40.02 8.98 -30.22
C VAL A 401 39.37 9.41 -31.53
N ALA A 402 38.08 9.69 -31.49
CA ALA A 402 37.31 10.16 -32.65
C ALA A 402 36.24 11.17 -32.22
N GLY A 403 36.07 12.24 -32.99
CA GLY A 403 35.03 13.25 -32.72
C GLY A 403 35.14 13.96 -31.37
N GLY A 404 36.35 13.98 -30.76
CA GLY A 404 36.56 14.54 -29.43
C GLY A 404 36.25 13.59 -28.26
N SER A 405 35.94 12.33 -28.55
CA SER A 405 35.64 11.30 -27.55
C SER A 405 36.67 10.18 -27.61
N THR A 406 36.91 9.51 -26.48
CA THR A 406 37.78 8.33 -26.39
C THR A 406 36.93 7.09 -26.20
N THR A 407 37.11 6.07 -27.03
CA THR A 407 36.47 4.76 -26.87
C THR A 407 37.53 3.72 -26.50
N LEU A 408 37.26 2.96 -25.44
CA LEU A 408 38.05 1.82 -24.96
C LEU A 408 37.31 0.52 -25.28
N MET A 409 38.06 -0.57 -25.45
CA MET A 409 37.51 -1.92 -25.57
C MET A 409 38.13 -2.82 -24.50
N LEU A 410 37.28 -3.48 -23.71
CA LEU A 410 37.69 -4.45 -22.70
C LEU A 410 37.86 -5.85 -23.31
N SER A 411 38.44 -6.78 -22.56
CA SER A 411 38.75 -8.14 -23.03
C SER A 411 37.53 -8.99 -23.38
N ASP A 412 36.34 -8.61 -22.91
CA ASP A 412 35.06 -9.26 -23.21
C ASP A 412 34.24 -8.51 -24.28
N ASN A 413 34.88 -7.59 -25.02
CA ASN A 413 34.27 -6.72 -26.02
C ASN A 413 33.27 -5.68 -25.47
N THR A 414 33.29 -5.40 -24.16
CA THR A 414 32.63 -4.21 -23.63
C THR A 414 33.30 -2.96 -24.19
N HIS A 415 32.51 -2.03 -24.73
CA HIS A 415 33.00 -0.74 -25.23
C HIS A 415 32.63 0.37 -24.26
N ILE A 416 33.59 1.23 -23.93
CA ILE A 416 33.40 2.37 -23.04
C ILE A 416 33.77 3.64 -23.79
N THR A 417 32.80 4.50 -24.06
CA THR A 417 33.03 5.78 -24.74
C THR A 417 32.93 6.94 -23.76
N LEU A 418 34.04 7.63 -23.53
CA LEU A 418 34.09 8.87 -22.75
C LEU A 418 33.89 10.06 -23.68
N VAL A 419 32.69 10.64 -23.64
CA VAL A 419 32.27 11.72 -24.53
C VAL A 419 32.95 13.03 -24.13
N GLY A 420 33.66 13.65 -25.08
CA GLY A 420 34.38 14.92 -24.83
C GLY A 420 35.72 14.76 -24.11
N VAL A 421 36.16 13.53 -23.83
CA VAL A 421 37.45 13.23 -23.20
C VAL A 421 38.43 12.74 -24.26
N THR A 422 39.59 13.39 -24.37
CA THR A 422 40.65 13.03 -25.34
C THR A 422 41.98 12.63 -24.69
N ASN A 423 42.16 12.89 -23.40
CA ASN A 423 43.42 12.69 -22.67
C ASN A 423 43.25 11.74 -21.49
N LEU A 424 42.72 10.54 -21.74
CA LEU A 424 42.55 9.52 -20.71
C LEU A 424 43.91 8.91 -20.34
N THR A 425 44.18 8.74 -19.04
CA THR A 425 45.41 8.08 -18.56
C THR A 425 45.09 7.06 -17.48
N SER A 426 46.10 6.33 -17.01
CA SER A 426 45.93 5.36 -15.92
C SER A 426 45.47 5.98 -14.61
N SER A 427 45.60 7.30 -14.40
CA SER A 427 45.10 7.97 -13.19
C SER A 427 43.57 8.07 -13.13
N SER A 428 42.89 7.92 -14.26
CA SER A 428 41.44 7.85 -14.34
C SER A 428 40.90 6.47 -13.93
N PHE A 429 41.77 5.54 -13.53
CA PHE A 429 41.40 4.21 -13.06
C PHE A 429 41.81 4.00 -11.60
N VAL A 430 41.01 3.21 -10.87
CA VAL A 430 41.24 2.85 -9.45
C VAL A 430 41.15 1.37 -9.19
#